data_AF-X6NG11-F1
#
_entry.id   AF-X6NG11-F1
#
_cell.length_a   1.000
_cell.length_b   1.000
_cell.length_c   1.000
_cell.angle_alpha   90.00
_cell.angle_beta   90.00
_cell.angle_gamma   90.00
#
_symmetry.space_group_name_H-M   'P 1'
#
loop_
_entity.id
_entity.type
_entity.pdbx_description
1 polymer ?
#
loop_
_entity_poly.entity_id
_entity_poly.type
_entity_poly.pdbx_seq_one_letter_code
_entity_poly.pdbx_strand_id
1 'polypeptide(L)'
;MSDGVAMLSSSIEYFNQHKTPKVLISTHWHELFQYQLIKETPNIAFYQMTVLVQFEESAGDSSKTTVSLDNSNSKSTLQKKKVNITHLYKLVPGISFDSFGLECALSAGLEELLIMRAEYLKKCIQEGEEITPMENSQTHQLISQGNIIAQLLGQLPKDKNTWSESTEFHTLVDLIKKW
;
A
#
# COMPACT_ATOMS: atom_id res chain seq x y z
N MET A 1 -16.87 -11.86 -8.76
CA MET A 1 -15.90 -10.76 -8.91
C MET A 1 -14.96 -10.94 -10.11
N SER A 2 -14.96 -12.10 -10.80
CA SER A 2 -14.04 -12.46 -11.89
C SER A 2 -14.32 -11.82 -13.25
N ASP A 3 -15.58 -11.50 -13.55
CA ASP A 3 -16.00 -11.26 -14.94
C ASP A 3 -15.43 -9.94 -15.49
N GLY A 4 -15.34 -8.91 -14.66
CA GLY A 4 -14.76 -7.63 -15.04
C GLY A 4 -13.27 -7.74 -15.41
N VAL A 5 -12.50 -8.40 -14.55
CA VAL A 5 -11.06 -8.63 -14.76
C VAL A 5 -10.82 -9.42 -16.05
N ALA A 6 -11.60 -10.49 -16.27
CA ALA A 6 -11.51 -11.32 -17.47
C ALA A 6 -11.88 -10.56 -18.75
N MET A 7 -12.94 -9.74 -18.70
CA MET A 7 -13.39 -8.95 -19.85
C MET A 7 -12.35 -7.89 -20.23
N LEU A 8 -11.76 -7.22 -19.23
CA LEU A 8 -10.71 -6.23 -19.50
C LEU A 8 -9.41 -6.89 -19.98
N SER A 9 -8.96 -7.99 -19.37
CA SER A 9 -7.75 -8.67 -19.84
C SER A 9 -7.89 -9.13 -21.29
N SER A 10 -9.06 -9.71 -21.63
CA SER A 10 -9.37 -10.12 -23.01
C SER A 10 -9.42 -8.93 -23.97
N SER A 11 -9.96 -7.79 -23.53
CA SER A 11 -10.01 -6.57 -24.33
C SER A 11 -8.60 -6.00 -24.60
N ILE A 12 -7.73 -6.00 -23.58
CA ILE A 12 -6.33 -5.58 -23.70
C ILE A 12 -5.58 -6.48 -24.66
N GLU A 13 -5.75 -7.80 -24.54
CA GLU A 13 -5.10 -8.76 -25.43
C GLU A 13 -5.57 -8.62 -26.88
N TYR A 14 -6.87 -8.39 -27.08
CA TYR A 14 -7.41 -8.06 -28.40
C TYR A 14 -6.74 -6.80 -28.97
N PHE A 15 -6.62 -5.73 -28.18
CA PHE A 15 -5.95 -4.51 -28.65
C PHE A 15 -4.47 -4.70 -28.95
N ASN A 16 -3.79 -5.59 -28.24
CA ASN A 16 -2.37 -5.91 -28.43
C ASN A 16 -2.10 -6.65 -29.76
N GLN A 17 -3.00 -7.54 -30.16
CA GLN A 17 -2.85 -8.40 -31.35
C GLN A 17 -3.36 -7.76 -32.64
N HIS A 18 -4.18 -6.72 -32.53
CA HIS A 18 -4.82 -6.07 -33.67
C HIS A 18 -4.31 -4.64 -33.88
N LYS A 19 -4.41 -4.16 -35.12
CA LYS A 19 -4.13 -2.77 -35.45
C LYS A 19 -5.26 -1.90 -34.88
N THR A 20 -5.01 -1.29 -33.72
CA THR A 20 -6.00 -0.54 -32.96
C THR A 20 -5.61 0.94 -32.83
N PRO A 21 -6.56 1.86 -32.55
CA PRO A 21 -6.23 3.23 -32.21
C PRO A 21 -5.41 3.28 -30.92
N LYS A 22 -4.79 4.42 -30.61
CA LYS A 22 -4.13 4.62 -29.31
C LYS A 22 -5.20 4.56 -28.21
N VAL A 23 -5.08 3.59 -27.29
CA VAL A 23 -6.01 3.39 -26.18
C VAL A 23 -5.32 3.78 -24.87
N LEU A 24 -6.01 4.53 -24.02
CA LEU A 24 -5.65 4.74 -22.63
C LEU A 24 -6.63 3.96 -21.75
N ILE A 25 -6.11 3.12 -20.86
CA ILE A 25 -6.92 2.29 -19.96
C ILE A 25 -6.53 2.64 -18.52
N SER A 26 -7.52 2.96 -17.71
CA SER A 26 -7.37 3.11 -16.25
C SER A 26 -8.14 1.99 -15.55
N THR A 27 -7.50 1.32 -14.59
CA THR A 27 -8.12 0.22 -13.83
C THR A 27 -7.67 0.24 -12.37
N HIS A 28 -8.53 -0.28 -11.50
CA HIS A 28 -8.24 -0.51 -10.08
C HIS A 28 -8.03 -1.99 -9.76
N TRP A 29 -8.04 -2.87 -10.77
CA TRP A 29 -7.83 -4.30 -10.57
C TRP A 29 -6.34 -4.64 -10.56
N HIS A 30 -5.77 -4.69 -9.36
CA HIS A 30 -4.38 -5.10 -9.14
C HIS A 30 -4.14 -6.56 -9.56
N GLU A 31 -5.21 -7.38 -9.58
CA GLU A 31 -5.23 -8.78 -10.00
C GLU A 31 -4.71 -8.99 -11.42
N LEU A 32 -4.91 -8.01 -12.31
CA LEU A 32 -4.39 -8.05 -13.68
C LEU A 32 -2.86 -8.20 -13.69
N PHE A 33 -2.19 -7.54 -12.75
CA PHE A 33 -0.74 -7.53 -12.63
C PHE A 33 -0.25 -8.64 -11.69
N GLN A 34 -0.93 -8.83 -10.55
CA GLN A 34 -0.58 -9.82 -9.55
C GLN A 34 -0.60 -11.25 -10.12
N TYR A 35 -1.60 -11.57 -10.94
CA TYR A 35 -1.71 -12.88 -11.61
C TYR A 35 -1.12 -12.89 -13.02
N GLN A 36 -0.41 -11.83 -13.42
CA GLN A 36 0.24 -11.69 -14.73
C GLN A 36 -0.72 -11.95 -15.91
N LEU A 37 -1.97 -11.53 -15.77
CA LEU A 37 -3.00 -11.66 -16.83
C LEU A 37 -2.71 -10.73 -18.01
N ILE A 38 -1.92 -9.68 -17.78
CA ILE A 38 -1.39 -8.76 -18.80
C ILE A 38 0.10 -8.55 -18.56
N LYS A 39 0.86 -8.31 -19.63
CA LYS A 39 2.31 -8.09 -19.60
C LYS A 39 2.67 -6.93 -20.49
N GLU A 40 3.81 -6.28 -20.22
CA GLU A 40 4.35 -5.29 -21.14
C GLU A 40 4.72 -5.95 -22.48
N THR A 41 4.38 -5.27 -23.56
CA THR A 41 4.71 -5.65 -24.93
C THR A 41 5.13 -4.38 -25.67
N PRO A 42 5.64 -4.48 -26.91
CA PRO A 42 5.89 -3.28 -27.71
C PRO A 42 4.63 -2.39 -27.91
N ASN A 43 3.43 -2.94 -27.72
CA ASN A 43 2.15 -2.22 -27.86
C ASN A 43 1.48 -1.89 -26.51
N ILE A 44 1.97 -2.45 -25.39
CA ILE A 44 1.42 -2.26 -24.05
C ILE A 44 2.51 -1.77 -23.11
N ALA A 45 2.32 -0.57 -22.54
CA ALA A 45 3.19 -0.02 -21.51
C ALA A 45 2.37 0.39 -20.28
N PHE A 46 2.90 0.16 -19.09
CA PHE A 46 2.22 0.48 -17.84
C PHE A 46 2.63 1.84 -17.30
N TYR A 47 1.63 2.55 -16.76
CA TYR A 47 1.81 3.86 -16.15
C TYR A 47 1.01 3.96 -14.87
N GLN A 48 1.54 4.74 -13.92
CA GLN A 48 0.90 5.08 -12.66
C GLN A 48 0.97 6.58 -12.40
N MET A 49 0.11 7.05 -11.51
CA MET A 49 0.16 8.43 -11.03
C MET A 49 1.04 8.51 -9.78
N THR A 50 2.01 9.43 -9.77
CA THR A 50 2.91 9.56 -8.62
C THR A 50 2.20 10.18 -7.42
N VAL A 51 2.53 9.65 -6.25
CA VAL A 51 2.04 10.12 -4.95
C VAL A 51 3.24 10.37 -4.04
N LEU A 52 3.24 11.51 -3.36
CA LEU A 52 4.20 11.79 -2.30
C LEU A 52 3.58 11.40 -0.97
N VAL A 53 4.25 10.50 -0.26
CA VAL A 53 3.88 10.07 1.09
C VAL A 53 4.83 10.70 2.09
N GLN A 54 4.29 11.51 2.99
CA GLN A 54 5.03 12.14 4.07
C GLN A 54 4.58 11.53 5.39
N PHE A 55 5.55 11.36 6.27
CA PHE A 55 5.30 10.89 7.62
C PHE A 55 5.59 12.01 8.59
N GLU A 56 4.56 12.47 9.29
CA GLU A 56 4.72 13.43 10.38
C GLU A 56 5.08 12.65 11.64
N GLU A 57 6.36 12.71 12.02
CA GLU A 57 6.76 12.43 13.39
C GLU A 57 6.32 13.62 14.23
N SER A 58 5.49 13.36 15.25
CA SER A 58 5.08 14.40 16.18
C SER A 58 6.34 14.93 16.88
N ALA A 59 6.79 16.13 16.50
CA ALA A 59 7.82 16.86 17.23
C ALA A 59 7.34 17.02 18.68
N GLY A 60 8.11 16.47 19.62
CA GLY A 60 7.68 16.26 21.00
C GLY A 60 7.33 17.54 21.77
N ASP A 61 6.46 17.38 22.76
CA ASP A 61 6.43 18.30 23.89
C ASP A 61 7.79 18.24 24.60
N SER A 62 8.61 19.27 24.40
CA SER A 62 9.85 19.48 25.15
C SER A 62 9.52 20.07 26.52
N SER A 63 8.76 19.34 27.35
CA SER A 63 8.58 19.66 28.75
C SER A 63 9.56 18.81 29.58
N LYS A 64 10.65 19.47 29.97
CA LYS A 64 11.71 19.00 30.85
C LYS A 64 11.12 18.56 32.20
N THR A 65 10.74 17.30 32.33
CA THR A 65 10.38 16.71 33.64
C THR A 65 11.50 15.76 34.07
N THR A 66 12.37 16.26 34.93
CA THR A 66 13.21 15.42 35.78
C THR A 66 12.31 14.70 36.79
N VAL A 67 12.04 13.41 36.61
CA VAL A 67 11.68 12.55 37.74
C VAL A 67 12.22 11.14 37.56
N SER A 68 12.61 10.61 38.70
CA SER A 68 13.46 9.45 38.98
C SER A 68 12.88 8.09 38.56
N LEU A 69 13.78 7.10 38.59
CA LEU A 69 13.51 5.66 38.50
C LEU A 69 12.40 5.21 39.47
N ASP A 70 11.36 4.58 38.93
CA ASP A 70 10.63 3.50 39.59
C ASP A 70 9.93 2.57 38.57
N ASN A 71 9.98 1.29 38.93
CA ASN A 71 9.65 0.12 38.13
C ASN A 71 8.18 -0.25 38.32
N SER A 72 7.31 -0.05 37.32
CA SER A 72 6.16 -0.92 36.97
C SER A 72 5.20 -0.26 35.96
N ASN A 73 4.74 -1.04 34.98
CA ASN A 73 3.75 -0.70 33.93
C ASN A 73 4.14 0.40 32.94
N SER A 74 5.03 0.05 32.00
CA SER A 74 5.22 0.79 30.75
C SER A 74 3.94 0.72 29.89
N LYS A 75 3.00 1.64 30.14
CA LYS A 75 1.99 2.02 29.15
C LYS A 75 2.74 2.56 27.92
N SER A 76 2.96 1.71 26.93
CA SER A 76 3.52 2.10 25.64
C SER A 76 2.56 3.09 24.98
N THR A 77 2.85 4.38 25.14
CA THR A 77 2.14 5.45 24.45
C THR A 77 2.62 5.41 23.01
N LEU A 78 2.01 4.55 22.20
CA LEU A 78 2.29 4.39 20.78
C LEU A 78 1.96 5.71 20.08
N GLN A 79 3.02 6.42 19.73
CA GLN A 79 2.95 7.73 19.08
C GLN A 79 2.30 7.59 17.71
N LYS A 80 1.22 8.34 17.51
CA LYS A 80 0.39 8.34 16.32
C LYS A 80 1.14 8.97 15.15
N LYS A 81 1.83 8.17 14.33
CA LYS A 81 2.50 8.66 13.11
C LYS A 81 1.44 8.99 12.06
N LYS A 82 1.20 10.27 11.84
CA LYS A 82 0.23 10.73 10.85
C LYS A 82 0.85 10.61 9.46
N VAL A 83 0.16 9.94 8.54
CA VAL A 83 0.54 9.84 7.13
C VAL A 83 -0.15 10.98 6.38
N ASN A 84 0.62 11.79 5.67
CA ASN A 84 0.13 12.86 4.80
C ASN A 84 0.41 12.48 3.35
N ILE A 85 -0.64 12.49 2.52
CA ILE A 85 -0.57 12.06 1.13
C ILE A 85 -0.83 13.24 0.22
N THR A 86 0.12 13.50 -0.69
CA THR A 86 -0.01 14.53 -1.73
C THR A 86 -0.01 13.87 -3.11
N HIS A 87 -1.12 14.04 -3.85
CA HIS A 87 -1.21 13.62 -5.24
C HIS A 87 -0.43 14.61 -6.12
N LEU A 88 0.60 14.13 -6.82
CA LEU A 88 1.44 14.99 -7.66
C LEU A 88 0.93 15.11 -9.09
N TYR A 89 -0.11 14.35 -9.46
CA TYR A 89 -0.74 14.34 -10.79
C TYR A 89 0.23 14.17 -11.96
N LYS A 90 1.36 13.50 -11.71
CA LYS A 90 2.35 13.17 -12.73
C LYS A 90 2.25 11.70 -13.11
N LEU A 91 2.00 11.45 -14.40
CA LEU A 91 2.00 10.11 -14.96
C LEU A 91 3.44 9.65 -15.20
N VAL A 92 3.83 8.49 -14.65
CA VAL A 92 5.16 7.90 -14.79
C VAL A 92 5.05 6.42 -15.17
N PRO A 93 6.06 5.84 -15.86
CA PRO A 93 6.09 4.41 -16.12
C PRO A 93 6.04 3.58 -14.84
N GLY A 94 5.32 2.46 -14.87
CA GLY A 94 5.24 1.49 -13.78
C GLY A 94 3.80 1.11 -13.39
N ILE A 95 3.70 0.21 -12.42
CA ILE A 95 2.45 -0.34 -11.87
C ILE A 95 2.32 0.12 -10.41
N SER A 96 1.11 0.47 -9.99
CA SER A 96 0.80 0.68 -8.57
C SER A 96 0.16 -0.57 -7.98
N PHE A 97 0.73 -1.10 -6.90
CA PHE A 97 0.14 -2.21 -6.12
C PHE A 97 -0.60 -1.72 -4.87
N ASP A 98 -0.36 -0.47 -4.49
CA ASP A 98 -1.01 0.15 -3.35
C ASP A 98 -2.13 1.08 -3.79
N SER A 99 -3.17 1.15 -2.95
CA SER A 99 -4.22 2.15 -3.05
C SER A 99 -4.18 3.02 -1.79
N PHE A 100 -4.20 4.34 -1.98
CA PHE A 100 -4.19 5.33 -0.89
C PHE A 100 -5.61 5.69 -0.43
N GLY A 101 -6.56 4.77 -0.64
CA GLY A 101 -7.98 5.03 -0.43
C GLY A 101 -8.33 5.25 1.04
N LEU A 102 -7.67 4.52 1.94
CA LEU A 102 -7.89 4.63 3.40
C LEU A 102 -7.37 5.97 3.94
N GLU A 103 -6.21 6.40 3.49
CA GLU A 103 -5.59 7.67 3.88
C GLU A 103 -6.35 8.86 3.28
N CYS A 104 -6.84 8.74 2.04
CA CYS A 104 -7.73 9.72 1.43
C CYS A 104 -9.04 9.85 2.23
N ALA A 105 -9.64 8.73 2.62
CA ALA A 105 -10.85 8.71 3.45
C ALA A 105 -10.61 9.36 4.83
N LEU A 106 -9.50 9.01 5.49
CA LEU A 106 -9.11 9.61 6.76
C LEU A 106 -8.90 11.13 6.61
N SER A 107 -8.23 11.57 5.54
CA SER A 107 -8.00 12.99 5.25
C SER A 107 -9.29 13.74 4.94
N ALA A 108 -10.31 13.06 4.41
CA ALA A 108 -11.65 13.60 4.20
C ALA A 108 -12.49 13.68 5.49
N GLY A 109 -11.93 13.27 6.64
CA GLY A 109 -12.58 13.36 7.94
C GLY A 109 -13.40 12.13 8.34
N LEU A 110 -13.21 10.97 7.68
CA LEU A 110 -13.81 9.73 8.17
C LEU A 110 -13.20 9.33 9.51
N GLU A 111 -14.04 8.79 10.39
CA GLU A 111 -13.60 8.32 11.71
C GLU A 111 -12.57 7.20 11.60
N GLU A 112 -11.54 7.25 12.45
CA GLU A 112 -10.46 6.27 12.49
C GLU A 112 -10.97 4.84 12.74
N LEU A 113 -12.06 4.70 13.51
CA LEU A 113 -12.77 3.42 13.69
C LEU A 113 -13.22 2.79 12.37
N LEU A 114 -13.71 3.61 11.43
CA LEU A 114 -14.17 3.14 10.12
C LEU A 114 -12.99 2.75 9.24
N ILE A 115 -11.91 3.54 9.29
CA ILE A 115 -10.68 3.25 8.56
C ILE A 115 -10.10 1.91 8.99
N MET A 116 -10.02 1.66 10.29
CA MET A 116 -9.53 0.39 10.84
C MET A 116 -10.38 -0.81 10.41
N ARG A 117 -11.70 -0.67 10.43
CA ARG A 117 -12.60 -1.73 9.98
C ARG A 117 -12.42 -2.00 8.50
N ALA A 118 -12.34 -0.95 7.69
CA ALA A 118 -12.10 -1.08 6.25
C ALA A 118 -10.76 -1.76 5.95
N GLU A 119 -9.72 -1.46 6.73
CA GLU A 119 -8.41 -2.10 6.62
C GLU A 119 -8.45 -3.59 6.99
N TYR A 120 -9.10 -3.95 8.10
CA TYR A 120 -9.32 -5.34 8.48
C TYR A 120 -10.05 -6.11 7.39
N LEU A 121 -11.15 -5.55 6.88
CA LEU A 121 -11.93 -6.16 5.81
C LEU A 121 -11.10 -6.32 4.53
N LYS A 122 -10.34 -5.30 4.14
CA LYS A 122 -9.43 -5.35 3.00
C LYS A 122 -8.46 -6.52 3.14
N LYS A 123 -7.83 -6.67 4.31
CA LYS A 123 -6.89 -7.77 4.59
C LYS A 123 -7.57 -9.13 4.49
N CYS A 124 -8.71 -9.34 5.16
CA CYS A 124 -9.41 -10.62 5.10
C CYS A 124 -9.84 -10.97 3.67
N ILE A 125 -10.32 -10.00 2.88
CA ILE A 125 -10.67 -10.22 1.47
C ILE A 125 -9.44 -10.61 0.64
N GLN A 126 -8.30 -9.95 0.86
CA GLN A 126 -7.05 -10.25 0.14
C GLN A 126 -6.49 -11.63 0.47
N GLU A 127 -6.56 -12.05 1.73
CA GLU A 127 -6.05 -13.34 2.20
C GLU A 127 -7.08 -14.48 2.04
N GLY A 128 -8.33 -14.15 1.68
CA GLY A 128 -9.43 -15.12 1.57
C GLY A 128 -9.91 -15.63 2.93
N GLU A 129 -9.68 -14.88 3.99
CA GLU A 129 -10.09 -15.21 5.36
C GLU A 129 -11.58 -14.92 5.60
N GLU A 130 -12.17 -15.66 6.54
CA GLU A 130 -13.54 -15.40 7.00
C GLU A 130 -13.63 -14.03 7.69
N ILE A 131 -14.57 -13.21 7.23
CA ILE A 131 -14.86 -11.92 7.85
C ILE A 131 -15.70 -12.17 9.11
N THR A 132 -15.06 -12.06 10.26
CA THR A 132 -15.76 -12.17 11.55
C THR A 132 -16.41 -10.84 11.94
N PRO A 133 -17.63 -10.83 12.49
CA PRO A 133 -18.23 -9.62 13.04
C PRO A 133 -17.38 -9.06 14.18
N MET A 134 -16.87 -7.85 14.03
CA MET A 134 -16.10 -7.18 15.08
C MET A 134 -17.04 -6.43 16.02
N GLU A 135 -16.99 -6.72 17.31
CA GLU A 135 -17.81 -6.01 18.30
C GLU A 135 -17.31 -4.56 18.48
N ASN A 136 -18.22 -3.59 18.63
CA ASN A 136 -17.86 -2.16 18.75
C ASN A 136 -16.90 -1.90 19.93
N SER A 137 -17.10 -2.61 21.05
CA SER A 137 -16.26 -2.59 22.26
C SER A 137 -14.79 -2.95 21.98
N GLN A 138 -14.55 -3.96 21.14
CA GLN A 138 -13.22 -4.45 20.77
C GLN A 138 -12.51 -3.46 19.83
N THR A 139 -13.26 -2.80 18.94
CA THR A 139 -12.69 -1.77 18.04
C THR A 139 -12.18 -0.55 18.85
N HIS A 140 -12.93 -0.11 19.87
CA HIS A 140 -12.50 0.96 20.77
C HIS A 140 -11.25 0.58 21.60
N GLN A 141 -11.11 -0.68 21.99
CA GLN A 141 -9.91 -1.17 22.68
C GLN A 141 -8.67 -1.15 21.78
N LEU A 142 -8.78 -1.59 20.52
CA LEU A 142 -7.67 -1.55 19.56
C LEU A 142 -7.20 -0.11 19.27
N ILE A 143 -8.12 0.86 19.20
CA ILE A 143 -7.78 2.29 19.13
C ILE A 143 -7.04 2.75 20.38
N SER A 144 -7.55 2.40 21.57
CA SER A 144 -6.97 2.82 22.84
C SER A 144 -5.55 2.27 23.07
N GLN A 145 -5.22 1.14 22.45
CA GLN A 145 -3.94 0.47 22.59
C GLN A 145 -2.89 0.95 21.57
N GLY A 146 -3.25 1.81 20.61
CA GLY A 146 -2.31 2.45 19.66
C GLY A 146 -1.49 1.48 18.79
N ASN A 147 -1.84 0.18 18.76
CA ASN A 147 -1.01 -0.89 18.21
C ASN A 147 -0.87 -0.89 16.68
N ILE A 148 -1.56 0.01 15.98
CA ILE A 148 -1.81 -0.16 14.55
C ILE A 148 -0.66 0.39 13.70
N ILE A 149 -0.10 1.55 14.06
CA ILE A 149 0.94 2.18 13.22
C ILE A 149 2.30 1.45 13.35
N ALA A 150 2.59 0.84 14.50
CA ALA A 150 3.80 0.02 14.65
C ALA A 150 3.74 -1.29 13.84
N GLN A 151 2.55 -1.86 13.67
CA GLN A 151 2.33 -3.07 12.87
C GLN A 151 2.32 -2.74 11.36
N LEU A 152 1.78 -1.58 10.98
CA LEU A 152 1.80 -1.04 9.61
C LEU A 152 3.21 -0.60 9.14
N LEU A 153 4.04 -0.02 10.02
CA LEU A 153 5.42 0.36 9.70
C LEU A 153 6.41 -0.81 9.79
N GLY A 154 5.97 -1.99 10.22
CA GLY A 154 6.78 -3.22 10.21
C GLY A 154 7.00 -3.79 8.82
N GLN A 155 6.21 -3.36 7.83
CA GLN A 155 6.30 -3.83 6.42
C GLN A 155 6.89 -2.79 5.46
N LEU A 156 7.23 -1.59 5.95
CA LEU A 156 8.03 -0.63 5.17
C LEU A 156 9.52 -0.94 5.40
N PRO A 157 10.35 -1.06 4.34
CA PRO A 157 11.78 -1.25 4.49
C PRO A 157 12.36 -0.12 5.37
N LYS A 158 12.96 -0.48 6.50
CA LYS A 158 13.51 0.47 7.47
C LYS A 158 14.90 0.99 7.10
N ASP A 159 15.47 0.54 6.00
CA ASP A 159 16.81 0.94 5.59
C ASP A 159 16.79 1.91 4.42
N LYS A 160 17.39 3.09 4.65
CA LYS A 160 17.77 4.01 3.58
C LYS A 160 19.07 3.60 2.87
N ASN A 161 19.67 2.46 3.22
CA ASN A 161 20.95 1.96 2.68
C ASN A 161 20.96 0.49 2.24
N THR A 162 19.83 -0.23 2.17
CA THR A 162 19.78 -1.58 1.58
C THR A 162 18.91 -1.61 0.33
N TRP A 163 19.29 -0.79 -0.64
CA TRP A 163 19.01 -1.05 -2.06
C TRP A 163 20.31 -1.41 -2.76
N SER A 164 21.03 -2.36 -2.18
CA SER A 164 22.11 -3.09 -2.82
C SER A 164 22.20 -4.45 -2.15
N GLU A 165 22.24 -5.50 -2.96
CA GLU A 165 22.46 -6.90 -2.59
C GLU A 165 21.22 -7.70 -2.15
N SER A 166 20.36 -8.03 -3.11
CA SER A 166 19.82 -9.39 -3.18
C SER A 166 20.54 -10.14 -4.30
N THR A 167 21.35 -11.12 -3.91
CA THR A 167 22.34 -11.85 -4.72
C THR A 167 21.72 -12.81 -5.75
N GLU A 168 20.39 -12.78 -5.94
CA GLU A 168 19.71 -13.62 -6.94
C GLU A 168 19.37 -12.89 -8.25
N PHE A 169 19.63 -11.58 -8.36
CA PHE A 169 19.40 -10.83 -9.61
C PHE A 169 20.62 -10.79 -10.56
N HIS A 170 21.81 -11.22 -10.11
CA HIS A 170 23.03 -11.09 -10.89
C HIS A 170 23.20 -12.15 -11.99
N THR A 171 22.53 -13.29 -11.93
CA THR A 171 22.67 -14.35 -12.96
C THR A 171 21.89 -14.09 -14.24
N LEU A 172 20.86 -13.22 -14.21
CA LEU A 172 19.99 -12.95 -15.37
C LEU A 172 20.48 -11.77 -16.22
N VAL A 173 21.13 -10.77 -15.61
CA VAL A 173 21.72 -9.63 -16.35
C VAL A 173 22.98 -10.04 -17.10
N ASP A 174 23.74 -11.01 -16.59
CA ASP A 174 24.94 -11.55 -17.27
C ASP A 174 24.59 -12.44 -18.48
N LEU A 175 23.38 -13.03 -18.51
CA LEU A 175 22.91 -13.83 -19.64
C LEU A 175 22.43 -12.97 -20.83
N ILE A 176 22.05 -11.72 -20.59
CA ILE A 176 21.55 -10.80 -21.61
C ILE A 176 22.69 -10.03 -22.31
N LYS A 177 23.89 -9.99 -21.73
CA LYS A 177 25.07 -9.36 -22.36
C LYS A 177 25.84 -10.26 -23.35
N LYS A 178 25.31 -11.45 -23.67
CA LYS A 178 25.94 -12.41 -24.58
C LYS A 178 25.16 -12.71 -25.87
N TRP A 179 24.08 -11.96 -26.14
CA TRP A 179 23.35 -12.00 -27.41
C TRP A 179 22.95 -10.59 -27.85
#